data_AF-A0A090WXV0-F1
#
_entry.id   AF-A0A090WXV0-F1
#
_cell.length_a   1.000
_cell.length_b   1.000
_cell.length_c   1.000
_cell.angle_alpha   90.00
_cell.angle_beta   90.00
_cell.angle_gamma   90.00
#
_symmetry.space_group_name_H-M   'P 1'
#
loop_
_entity.id
_entity.type
_entity.pdbx_description
1 polymer ?
#
loop_
_entity_poly.entity_id
_entity_poly.type
_entity_poly.pdbx_seq_one_letter_code
_entity_poly.pdbx_strand_id
1 'polypeptide(L)'
;MALNQLLRRIDDSNRDRINASLSLTRKISESFNFITRVGANVTNETRSIFTPNFILYDIENEEPIVDETRSGVTEISSRQTKFNWDAILNYKKQLGNHSIAGTGSITLEEDSSKSFDASIQGVINNNISVLDIGNESLDAVNSGAGAKCARIN
;
A
#
# COMPACT_ATOMS: atom_id res chain seq x y z
N MET A 1 -34.42 6.73 12.21
CA MET A 1 -33.01 6.38 11.94
C MET A 1 -32.27 6.48 13.26
N ALA A 2 -31.48 5.47 13.63
CA ALA A 2 -30.91 5.33 14.98
C ALA A 2 -29.65 6.19 15.16
N LEU A 3 -29.53 6.87 16.30
CA LEU A 3 -28.41 7.74 16.71
C LEU A 3 -27.01 7.10 16.51
N ASN A 4 -26.93 5.77 16.59
CA ASN A 4 -25.70 5.00 16.34
C ASN A 4 -25.11 5.16 14.93
N GLN A 5 -25.88 5.61 13.93
CA GLN A 5 -25.38 5.80 12.57
C GLN A 5 -24.68 7.15 12.37
N LEU A 6 -24.97 8.16 13.21
CA LEU A 6 -24.43 9.52 13.10
C LEU A 6 -23.03 9.67 13.72
N LEU A 7 -22.62 8.75 14.60
CA LEU A 7 -21.34 8.78 15.33
C LEU A 7 -20.29 7.83 14.76
N ARG A 8 -20.62 7.10 13.69
CA ARG A 8 -19.74 6.06 13.14
C ARG A 8 -18.76 6.66 12.15
N ARG A 9 -17.46 6.58 12.46
CA ARG A 9 -16.38 6.85 11.50
C ARG A 9 -16.58 5.97 10.25
N ILE A 10 -16.56 6.59 9.08
CA ILE A 10 -16.61 5.92 7.78
C ILE A 10 -15.19 5.86 7.24
N ASP A 11 -14.82 4.71 6.69
CA ASP A 11 -13.47 4.42 6.25
C ASP A 11 -13.57 3.54 5.00
N ASP A 12 -13.55 4.21 3.85
CA ASP A 12 -13.69 3.59 2.55
C ASP A 12 -12.31 3.49 1.90
N SER A 13 -11.95 2.29 1.46
CA SER A 13 -10.68 2.06 0.78
C SER A 13 -10.91 1.34 -0.55
N ASN A 14 -10.27 1.83 -1.59
CA ASN A 14 -10.19 1.16 -2.88
C ASN A 14 -8.73 0.84 -3.19
N ARG A 15 -8.48 -0.42 -3.59
CA ARG A 15 -7.12 -0.90 -3.84
C ARG A 15 -7.04 -1.70 -5.13
N ASP A 16 -6.23 -1.19 -6.05
CA ASP A 16 -5.92 -1.82 -7.32
C ASP A 16 -4.55 -2.46 -7.26
N ARG A 17 -4.47 -3.73 -7.68
CA ARG A 17 -3.20 -4.48 -7.69
C ARG A 17 -2.96 -5.12 -9.06
N ILE A 18 -1.86 -4.75 -9.68
CA ILE A 18 -1.36 -5.35 -10.90
C ILE A 18 -0.15 -6.23 -10.55
N ASN A 19 -0.17 -7.46 -11.03
CA ASN A 19 0.96 -8.40 -10.89
C ASN A 19 1.29 -8.93 -12.28
N ALA A 20 2.54 -8.78 -12.70
CA ALA A 20 3.03 -9.32 -13.95
C ALA A 20 4.31 -10.10 -13.69
N SER A 21 4.48 -11.24 -14.36
CA SER A 21 5.74 -11.98 -14.34
C SER A 21 5.97 -12.67 -15.67
N LEU A 22 7.24 -12.80 -16.02
CA LEU A 22 7.70 -13.52 -17.21
C LEU A 22 8.85 -14.42 -16.78
N SER A 23 8.79 -15.69 -17.17
CA SER A 23 9.88 -16.63 -16.93
C SER A 23 10.31 -17.27 -18.25
N LEU A 24 11.61 -17.25 -18.48
CA LEU A 24 12.25 -17.88 -19.62
C LEU A 24 13.17 -18.98 -19.11
N THR A 25 12.97 -20.20 -19.62
CA THR A 25 13.87 -21.32 -19.38
C THR A 25 14.54 -21.71 -20.68
N ARG A 26 15.86 -21.82 -20.67
CA ARG A 26 16.66 -22.22 -21.80
C ARG A 26 17.68 -23.27 -21.40
N LYS A 27 17.65 -24.42 -22.10
CA LYS A 27 18.74 -25.39 -22.06
C LYS A 27 19.92 -24.80 -22.83
N ILE A 28 21.03 -24.54 -22.13
CA ILE A 28 22.27 -24.04 -22.73
C ILE A 28 23.04 -25.22 -23.33
N SER A 29 23.03 -26.36 -22.64
CA SER A 29 23.57 -27.63 -23.13
C SER A 29 22.81 -28.80 -22.47
N GLU A 30 23.18 -30.04 -22.78
CA GLU A 30 22.57 -31.22 -22.16
C GLU A 30 22.69 -31.23 -20.63
N SER A 31 23.76 -30.64 -20.10
CA SER A 31 24.05 -30.61 -18.66
C SER A 31 23.68 -29.29 -17.99
N PHE A 32 23.39 -28.21 -18.74
CA PHE A 32 23.12 -26.89 -18.19
C PHE A 32 21.75 -26.35 -18.59
N ASN A 33 20.97 -25.94 -17.59
CA ASN A 33 19.69 -25.27 -17.75
C ASN A 33 19.71 -23.91 -17.07
N PHE A 34 19.46 -22.86 -17.85
CA PHE A 34 19.36 -21.49 -17.35
C PHE A 34 17.91 -21.06 -17.28
N ILE A 35 17.53 -20.49 -16.15
CA ILE A 35 16.20 -19.96 -15.88
C ILE A 35 16.38 -18.50 -15.50
N THR A 36 15.64 -17.62 -16.16
CA THR A 36 15.50 -16.24 -15.71
C THR A 36 14.05 -15.89 -15.51
N ARG A 37 13.76 -15.08 -14.51
CA ARG A 37 12.42 -14.60 -14.19
C ARG A 37 12.48 -13.11 -13.93
N VAL A 38 11.55 -12.37 -14.50
CA VAL A 38 11.29 -10.97 -14.14
C VAL A 38 9.87 -10.88 -13.62
N GLY A 39 9.67 -10.06 -12.60
CA GLY A 39 8.36 -9.80 -12.03
C GLY A 39 8.22 -8.34 -11.62
N ALA A 40 6.97 -7.87 -11.68
CA ALA A 40 6.60 -6.55 -11.20
C ALA A 40 5.25 -6.61 -10.51
N ASN A 41 5.14 -5.90 -9.39
CA ASN A 41 3.90 -5.65 -8.69
C ASN A 41 3.70 -4.14 -8.55
N VAL A 42 2.51 -3.66 -8.90
CA VAL A 42 2.10 -2.29 -8.60
C VAL A 42 0.82 -2.38 -7.79
N THR A 43 0.81 -1.73 -6.63
CA THR A 43 -0.38 -1.58 -5.80
C THR A 43 -0.68 -0.09 -5.69
N ASN A 44 -1.88 0.33 -6.06
CA ASN A 44 -2.39 1.68 -5.81
C ASN A 44 -3.54 1.56 -4.82
N GLU A 45 -3.58 2.43 -3.83
CA GLU A 45 -4.63 2.48 -2.82
C GLU A 45 -5.08 3.91 -2.64
N THR A 46 -6.39 4.12 -2.63
CA THR A 46 -7.01 5.40 -2.25
C THR A 46 -7.96 5.11 -1.11
N ARG A 47 -7.90 5.93 -0.07
CA ARG A 47 -8.64 5.73 1.17
C ARG A 47 -9.21 7.05 1.66
N SER A 48 -10.51 7.07 1.91
CA SER A 48 -11.27 8.21 2.39
C SER A 48 -11.77 7.91 3.79
N ILE A 49 -11.35 8.71 4.76
CA ILE A 49 -11.72 8.56 6.17
C ILE A 49 -12.55 9.77 6.56
N PHE A 50 -13.81 9.54 6.94
CA PHE A 50 -14.71 10.55 7.47
C PHE A 50 -14.96 10.31 8.95
N THR A 51 -14.59 11.28 9.78
CA THR A 51 -14.86 11.28 11.22
C THR A 51 -15.94 12.32 11.52
N PRO A 52 -17.15 11.91 11.95
CA PRO A 52 -18.25 12.83 12.20
C PRO A 52 -17.98 13.71 13.42
N ASN A 53 -18.65 14.87 13.46
CA ASN A 53 -18.65 15.74 14.63
C ASN A 53 -19.61 15.21 15.71
N PHE A 54 -19.15 15.19 16.96
CA PHE A 54 -19.90 14.74 18.12
C PHE A 54 -19.61 15.61 19.34
N ILE A 55 -20.65 15.87 20.13
CA ILE A 55 -20.57 16.60 21.39
C ILE A 55 -20.42 15.56 22.51
N LEU A 56 -19.35 15.68 23.30
CA LEU A 56 -19.22 14.92 24.54
C LEU A 56 -19.81 15.75 25.68
N TYR A 57 -20.49 15.11 26.62
CA TYR A 57 -20.97 15.78 27.83
C TYR A 57 -20.17 15.29 29.02
N ASP A 58 -19.72 16.22 29.86
CA ASP A 58 -19.15 15.88 31.16
C ASP A 58 -20.26 15.43 32.11
N ILE A 59 -20.11 14.24 32.70
CA ILE A 59 -21.10 13.61 33.57
C ILE A 59 -21.18 14.28 34.95
N GLU A 60 -20.16 15.05 35.34
CA GLU A 60 -20.12 15.78 36.61
C GLU A 60 -20.69 17.20 36.52
N ASN A 61 -20.59 17.84 35.35
CA ASN A 61 -20.92 19.27 35.19
C ASN A 61 -22.00 19.55 34.12
N GLU A 62 -22.48 18.53 33.40
CA GLU A 62 -23.44 18.65 32.27
C GLU A 62 -23.00 19.61 31.14
N GLU A 63 -21.75 20.08 31.17
CA GLU A 63 -21.19 20.99 30.18
C GLU A 63 -20.77 20.23 28.91
N PRO A 64 -21.07 20.77 27.71
CA PRO A 64 -20.62 20.19 26.45
C PRO A 64 -19.12 20.42 26.24
N ILE A 65 -18.36 19.33 26.18
CA ILE A 65 -16.98 19.31 25.69
C ILE A 65 -17.04 19.22 24.16
N VAL A 66 -16.90 20.37 23.51
CA VAL A 66 -16.77 20.48 22.04
C VAL A 66 -15.28 20.55 21.71
N ASP A 67 -14.78 19.52 21.03
CA ASP A 67 -13.42 19.51 20.48
C ASP A 67 -13.50 19.49 18.95
N GLU A 68 -13.38 20.67 18.35
CA GLU A 68 -13.54 20.90 16.91
C GLU A 68 -12.48 20.11 16.09
N THR A 69 -11.35 19.74 16.69
CA THR A 69 -10.29 18.98 16.00
C THR A 69 -10.59 17.48 15.83
N ARG A 70 -11.64 16.96 16.49
CA ARG A 70 -11.95 15.51 16.48
C ARG A 70 -12.84 15.06 15.33
N SER A 71 -13.37 16.01 14.56
CA SER A 71 -14.14 15.75 13.35
C SER A 71 -13.30 16.12 12.14
N GLY A 72 -13.44 15.40 11.03
CA GLY A 72 -12.58 15.65 9.88
C GLY A 72 -12.74 14.66 8.74
N VAL A 73 -12.24 15.06 7.58
CA VAL A 73 -12.12 14.23 6.39
C VAL A 73 -10.64 14.08 6.06
N THR A 74 -10.19 12.86 5.81
CA THR A 74 -8.82 12.57 5.38
C THR A 74 -8.84 11.72 4.12
N GLU A 75 -8.16 12.18 3.09
CA GLU A 75 -7.93 11.43 1.86
C GLU A 75 -6.47 11.00 1.81
N ILE A 76 -6.24 9.70 1.62
CA ILE A 76 -4.91 9.10 1.52
C ILE A 76 -4.81 8.39 0.18
N SER A 77 -3.80 8.77 -0.61
CA SER A 77 -3.44 8.08 -1.84
C SER A 77 -2.04 7.49 -1.68
N SER A 78 -1.89 6.19 -1.95
CA SER A 78 -0.59 5.52 -1.88
C SER A 78 -0.34 4.65 -3.10
N ARG A 79 0.93 4.56 -3.48
CA ARG A 79 1.42 3.71 -4.56
C ARG A 79 2.66 2.97 -4.12
N GLN A 80 2.62 1.65 -4.24
CA GLN A 80 3.76 0.77 -4.04
C GLN A 80 4.12 0.10 -5.36
N THR A 81 5.41 0.07 -5.69
CA THR A 81 5.93 -0.69 -6.84
C THR A 81 7.05 -1.59 -6.36
N LYS A 82 6.95 -2.87 -6.71
CA LYS A 82 7.99 -3.89 -6.48
C LYS A 82 8.43 -4.44 -7.81
N PHE A 83 9.73 -4.61 -7.99
CA PHE A 83 10.32 -5.27 -9.14
C PHE A 83 11.28 -6.35 -8.66
N ASN A 84 11.29 -7.50 -9.33
CA ASN A 84 12.23 -8.57 -9.04
C ASN A 84 12.79 -9.19 -10.32
N TRP A 85 14.06 -9.57 -10.27
CA TRP A 85 14.73 -10.31 -11.33
C TRP A 85 15.55 -11.46 -10.74
N ASP A 86 15.27 -12.67 -11.21
CA ASP A 86 15.97 -13.88 -10.82
C ASP A 86 16.77 -14.41 -12.00
N ALA A 87 17.99 -14.87 -11.73
CA ALA A 87 18.81 -15.64 -12.66
C ALA A 87 19.32 -16.90 -11.96
N ILE A 88 19.00 -18.07 -12.52
CA ILE A 88 19.29 -19.38 -11.95
C ILE A 88 19.97 -20.24 -12.99
N LEU A 89 21.12 -20.81 -12.64
CA LEU A 89 21.84 -21.79 -13.43
C LEU A 89 21.83 -23.13 -12.73
N ASN A 90 21.30 -24.14 -13.41
CA ASN A 90 21.29 -25.53 -12.95
C ASN A 90 22.27 -26.35 -13.78
N TYR A 91 23.07 -27.18 -13.10
CA TYR A 91 23.96 -28.18 -13.68
C TYR A 91 23.50 -29.57 -13.25
N LYS A 92 23.43 -30.51 -14.19
CA LYS A 92 23.19 -31.93 -13.90
C LYS A 92 23.97 -32.78 -14.89
N LYS A 93 24.80 -33.71 -14.40
CA LYS A 93 25.55 -34.65 -15.23
C LYS A 93 25.53 -36.04 -14.62
N GLN A 94 25.30 -37.04 -15.47
CA GLN A 94 25.41 -38.45 -15.13
C GLN A 94 26.85 -38.94 -15.40
N LEU A 95 27.42 -39.67 -14.45
CA LEU A 95 28.75 -40.28 -14.49
C LEU A 95 28.58 -41.77 -14.13
N GLY A 96 28.23 -42.59 -15.13
CA GLY A 96 27.89 -44.00 -14.91
C GLY A 96 26.71 -44.14 -13.95
N ASN A 97 26.91 -44.79 -12.81
CA ASN A 97 25.90 -44.99 -11.77
C ASN A 97 25.73 -43.79 -10.83
N HIS A 98 26.54 -42.74 -10.97
CA HIS A 98 26.50 -41.55 -10.11
C HIS A 98 25.93 -40.35 -10.86
N SER A 99 25.20 -39.49 -10.16
CA SER A 99 24.72 -38.21 -10.69
C SER A 99 25.26 -37.05 -9.86
N ILE A 100 25.81 -36.04 -10.51
CA ILE A 100 26.21 -34.79 -9.86
C ILE A 100 25.23 -33.71 -10.32
N ALA A 101 24.71 -32.95 -9.37
CA ALA A 101 23.88 -31.79 -9.63
C ALA A 101 24.34 -30.60 -8.78
N GLY A 102 24.15 -29.39 -9.30
CA GLY A 102 24.44 -28.15 -8.60
C GLY A 102 23.59 -27.01 -9.15
N THR A 103 23.29 -26.03 -8.30
CA THR A 103 22.50 -24.85 -8.66
C THR A 103 23.17 -23.61 -8.10
N GLY A 104 23.27 -22.57 -8.93
CA GLY A 104 23.62 -21.22 -8.51
C GLY A 104 22.51 -20.25 -8.90
N SER A 105 22.23 -19.27 -8.04
CA SER A 105 21.21 -18.26 -8.29
C SER A 105 21.64 -16.89 -7.79
N ILE A 106 21.14 -15.85 -8.44
CA ILE A 106 21.19 -14.46 -7.98
C ILE A 106 19.79 -13.85 -8.14
N THR A 107 19.40 -13.04 -7.17
CA THR A 107 18.12 -12.34 -7.15
C THR A 107 18.34 -10.85 -6.94
N LEU A 108 17.72 -10.02 -7.76
CA LEU A 108 17.65 -8.57 -7.59
C LEU A 108 16.23 -8.15 -7.26
N GLU A 109 16.04 -7.36 -6.22
CA GLU A 109 14.74 -6.81 -5.82
C GLU A 109 14.81 -5.29 -5.70
N GLU A 110 13.82 -4.57 -6.20
CA GLU A 110 13.63 -3.13 -5.97
C GLU A 110 12.22 -2.89 -5.42
N ASP A 111 12.15 -2.24 -4.26
CA ASP A 111 10.89 -1.79 -3.65
C ASP A 111 10.84 -0.25 -3.58
N SER A 112 9.69 0.32 -3.92
CA SER A 112 9.42 1.76 -3.78
C SER A 112 8.00 2.02 -3.32
N SER A 113 7.81 3.05 -2.50
CA SER A 113 6.50 3.51 -2.07
C SER A 113 6.39 5.03 -2.13
N LYS A 114 5.20 5.52 -2.42
CA LYS A 114 4.83 6.94 -2.33
C LYS A 114 3.46 7.03 -1.67
N SER A 115 3.26 8.05 -0.85
CA SER A 115 1.99 8.39 -0.25
C SER A 115 1.75 9.89 -0.31
N PHE A 116 0.49 10.26 -0.35
CA PHE A 116 -0.01 11.61 -0.25
C PHE A 116 -1.22 11.57 0.66
N ASP A 117 -1.32 12.51 1.59
CA ASP A 117 -2.49 12.67 2.43
C ASP A 117 -2.89 14.15 2.51
N ALA A 118 -4.20 14.38 2.52
CA ALA A 118 -4.80 15.68 2.71
C ALA A 118 -5.94 15.55 3.73
N SER A 119 -6.03 16.50 4.65
CA SER A 119 -7.06 16.48 5.69
C SER A 119 -7.64 17.86 6.00
N ILE A 120 -8.92 17.87 6.33
CA ILE A 120 -9.67 18.99 6.90
C ILE A 120 -10.25 18.51 8.24
N GLN A 121 -10.16 19.33 9.28
CA GLN A 121 -10.72 19.13 10.61
C GLN A 121 -11.84 20.15 10.86
N GLY A 122 -12.73 19.87 11.81
CA GLY A 122 -13.77 20.83 12.21
C GLY A 122 -14.99 20.88 11.29
N VAL A 123 -15.40 19.73 10.75
CA VAL A 123 -16.56 19.65 9.85
C VAL A 123 -17.84 20.08 10.59
N ILE A 124 -18.41 21.21 10.19
CA ILE A 124 -19.59 21.82 10.84
C ILE A 124 -20.89 21.07 10.45
N ASN A 125 -20.85 20.27 9.37
CA ASN A 125 -22.00 19.57 8.83
C ASN A 125 -21.70 18.08 8.54
N ASN A 126 -22.35 17.18 9.26
CA ASN A 126 -22.22 15.72 9.09
C ASN A 126 -22.80 15.17 7.77
N ASN A 127 -23.36 16.03 6.90
CA ASN A 127 -23.94 15.65 5.61
C ASN A 127 -22.94 15.70 4.44
N ILE A 128 -21.70 16.15 4.68
CA ILE A 128 -20.63 16.20 3.67
C ILE A 128 -19.59 15.12 4.00
N SER A 129 -19.63 14.00 3.26
CA SER A 129 -18.75 12.84 3.46
C SER A 129 -17.57 12.80 2.49
N VAL A 130 -17.30 13.91 1.80
CA VAL A 130 -16.28 14.01 0.74
C VAL A 130 -15.43 15.25 1.02
N LEU A 131 -14.15 15.20 0.67
CA LEU A 131 -13.25 16.35 0.74
C LEU A 131 -13.68 17.39 -0.31
N ASP A 132 -14.56 18.32 0.08
CA ASP A 132 -15.04 19.42 -0.76
C ASP A 132 -14.53 20.75 -0.20
N ILE A 133 -13.61 21.37 -0.93
CA ILE A 133 -12.91 22.61 -0.55
C ILE A 133 -13.74 23.87 -0.81
N GLY A 134 -15.04 23.73 -1.09
CA GLY A 134 -15.92 24.83 -1.50
C GLY A 134 -16.06 25.97 -0.49
N ASN A 135 -15.82 25.75 0.81
CA ASN A 135 -15.94 26.82 1.82
C ASN A 135 -15.09 26.62 3.11
N GLU A 136 -14.22 25.60 3.19
CA GLU A 136 -13.39 25.30 4.37
C GLU A 136 -11.88 25.31 4.03
N SER A 137 -11.05 25.70 5.00
CA SER A 137 -9.60 25.78 4.83
C SER A 137 -8.97 24.38 4.93
N LEU A 138 -7.99 24.10 4.07
CA LEU A 138 -7.22 22.86 4.11
C LEU A 138 -6.23 22.90 5.28
N ASP A 139 -6.36 21.97 6.23
CA ASP A 139 -5.57 22.02 7.47
C ASP A 139 -4.19 21.38 7.33
N ALA A 140 -4.09 20.28 6.58
CA ALA A 140 -2.82 19.61 6.37
C ALA A 140 -2.74 18.94 5.01
N VAL A 141 -1.57 19.06 4.38
CA VAL A 141 -1.16 18.31 3.20
C VAL A 141 0.21 17.75 3.47
N ASN A 142 0.32 16.42 3.43
CA ASN A 142 1.60 15.75 3.54
C ASN A 142 1.88 14.88 2.32
N SER A 143 3.15 14.74 2.00
CA SER A 143 3.60 13.78 1.00
C SER A 143 4.80 13.03 1.54
N GLY A 144 4.81 11.72 1.29
CA GLY A 144 5.84 10.82 1.74
C GLY A 144 6.35 9.99 0.57
N ALA A 145 7.65 9.75 0.52
CA ALA A 145 8.24 8.75 -0.36
C ALA A 145 9.07 7.80 0.50
N GLY A 146 8.80 6.50 0.39
CA GLY A 146 9.66 5.47 0.95
C GLY A 146 10.95 5.37 0.15
N ALA A 147 12.04 5.10 0.84
CA ALA A 147 13.34 4.90 0.22
C ALA A 147 13.27 3.77 -0.82
N LYS A 148 13.82 4.03 -2.01
CA LYS A 148 14.09 2.96 -2.98
C LYS A 148 15.17 2.05 -2.41
N CYS A 149 14.85 0.79 -2.18
CA CYS A 149 15.80 -0.20 -1.70
C CYS A 149 16.02 -1.25 -2.79
N ALA A 150 17.25 -1.34 -3.28
CA ALA A 150 17.71 -2.43 -4.13
C ALA A 150 18.41 -3.47 -3.26
N ARG A 151 18.03 -4.75 -3.39
CA ARG A 151 18.65 -5.87 -2.67
C ARG A 151 19.17 -6.91 -3.64
N ILE A 152 20.29 -7.54 -3.27
CA ILE A 152 20.90 -8.64 -4.01
C ILE A 152 21.01 -9.82 -3.06
N ASN A 153 20.44 -10.97 -3.45
CA ASN A 153 20.53 -12.23 -2.72
C ASN A 153 21.17 -13.32 -3.56
#